data_AF-A0A929HQS0-F1
#
_entry.id   AF-A0A929HQS0-F1
#
_cell.length_a   1.000
_cell.length_b   1.000
_cell.length_c   1.000
_cell.angle_alpha   90.00
_cell.angle_beta   90.00
_cell.angle_gamma   90.00
#
_symmetry.space_group_name_H-M   'P 1'
#
loop_
_entity.id
_entity.type
_entity.pdbx_description
1 polymer ?
#
loop_
_entity_poly.entity_id
_entity_poly.type
_entity_poly.pdbx_seq_one_letter_code
_entity_poly.pdbx_strand_id
1 'polypeptide(L)' 'MDKIDGNMTINDVIKAYPSTLSTFNTFGIDSCCGGANTLAKACQEKGVDLAAFLRALNEAAA' A
#
# COMPACT_ATOMS: atom_id res chain seq x y z
N MET A 1 1.08 2.86 -17.13
CA MET A 1 1.84 3.48 -16.03
C MET A 1 1.14 3.11 -14.74
N ASP A 2 1.75 2.25 -13.93
CA ASP A 2 1.30 2.02 -12.56
C ASP A 2 1.50 3.32 -11.76
N LYS A 3 0.43 3.81 -11.12
CA LYS A 3 0.42 5.06 -10.35
C LYS A 3 1.05 4.87 -8.97
N ILE A 4 1.06 3.64 -8.47
CA ILE A 4 1.54 3.27 -7.13
C ILE A 4 2.61 2.19 -7.26
N ASP A 5 3.76 2.43 -6.63
CA ASP A 5 4.91 1.52 -6.65
C ASP A 5 5.41 1.16 -5.25
N GLY A 6 6.16 0.06 -5.15
CA GLY A 6 6.63 -0.52 -3.89
C GLY A 6 7.57 0.36 -3.07
N ASN A 7 8.19 1.38 -3.67
CA ASN A 7 9.06 2.35 -2.99
C ASN A 7 8.28 3.51 -2.39
N MET A 8 7.02 3.72 -2.78
CA MET A 8 6.17 4.72 -2.13
C MET A 8 5.91 4.33 -0.69
N THR A 9 5.75 5.34 0.18
CA THR A 9 5.37 5.10 1.57
C THR A 9 3.87 4.96 1.70
N ILE A 10 3.42 4.19 2.68
CA ILE A 10 1.99 3.99 2.97
C ILE A 10 1.28 5.35 3.10
N ASN A 11 1.88 6.30 3.83
CA ASN A 11 1.28 7.61 4.06
C ASN A 11 1.19 8.45 2.78
N ASP A 12 2.18 8.39 1.90
CA ASP A 12 2.15 9.13 0.64
C ASP A 12 1.03 8.60 -0.28
N VAL A 13 0.92 7.28 -0.37
CA VAL A 13 -0.12 6.62 -1.16
C VAL A 13 -1.52 6.91 -0.62
N ILE A 14 -1.72 6.83 0.70
CA ILE A 14 -3.03 7.15 1.32
C ILE A 14 -3.38 8.63 1.13
N LYS A 15 -2.40 9.55 1.22
CA LYS A 15 -2.61 10.98 0.99
C LYS A 15 -2.95 11.29 -0.46
N ALA A 16 -2.27 10.65 -1.41
CA ALA A 16 -2.52 10.82 -2.83
C ALA A 16 -3.82 10.12 -3.27
N TYR A 17 -4.09 8.94 -2.73
CA TYR A 17 -5.18 8.04 -3.12
C TYR A 17 -5.92 7.51 -1.88
N PRO A 18 -6.78 8.32 -1.24
CA PRO A 18 -7.52 7.89 -0.06
C PRO A 18 -8.42 6.67 -0.32
N SER A 19 -8.82 6.41 -1.57
CA SER A 19 -9.56 5.19 -1.97
C SER A 19 -8.81 3.90 -1.66
N THR A 20 -7.48 3.94 -1.62
CA THR A 20 -6.63 2.77 -1.36
C THR A 20 -6.66 2.31 0.11
N LEU A 21 -7.14 3.14 1.04
CA LEU A 21 -7.28 2.79 2.47
C LEU A 21 -8.06 1.48 2.67
N SER A 22 -9.08 1.23 1.85
CA SER A 22 -9.87 -0.01 1.93
C SER A 22 -9.01 -1.24 1.59
N THR A 23 -8.14 -1.12 0.60
CA THR A 23 -7.14 -2.13 0.24
C THR A 23 -6.16 -2.35 1.40
N PHE A 24 -5.56 -1.29 1.95
CA PHE A 24 -4.67 -1.40 3.12
C PHE A 24 -5.30 -2.18 4.28
N ASN A 25 -6.56 -1.85 4.60
CA ASN A 25 -7.30 -2.51 5.67
C ASN A 25 -7.61 -3.98 5.35
N THR A 26 -7.91 -4.30 4.08
CA THR A 26 -8.16 -5.68 3.60
C THR A 26 -6.91 -6.56 3.75
N PHE A 27 -5.74 -6.01 3.47
CA PHE A 27 -4.46 -6.71 3.62
C PHE A 27 -3.88 -6.64 5.04
N GLY A 28 -4.55 -5.98 5.98
CA GLY A 28 -4.09 -5.83 7.37
C GLY A 28 -2.80 -5.01 7.52
N ILE A 29 -2.54 -4.12 6.55
CA ILE A 29 -1.41 -3.19 6.54
C ILE A 29 -1.91 -1.87 7.09
N ASP A 30 -1.60 -1.60 8.37
CA ASP A 30 -2.03 -0.37 9.02
C ASP A 30 -0.91 0.67 9.10
N SER A 31 -1.25 1.92 8.83
CA SER A 31 -0.33 3.06 8.89
C SER A 31 0.19 3.37 10.31
N CYS A 32 -0.44 2.82 11.35
CA CYS A 32 -0.14 3.11 12.76
C CYS A 32 1.28 2.69 13.19
N CYS A 33 1.87 1.67 12.56
CA CYS A 33 3.23 1.20 12.91
C CYS A 33 4.27 1.44 11.80
N GLY A 34 3.84 1.93 10.63
CA GLY A 34 4.66 1.93 9.43
C GLY A 34 4.32 3.00 8.40
N GLY A 35 3.66 4.10 8.77
CA GLY A 35 3.30 5.16 7.82
C GLY A 35 4.49 5.73 7.01
N ALA A 36 5.70 5.68 7.58
CA ALA A 36 6.96 6.03 6.90
C ALA A 36 7.65 4.85 6.19
N ASN A 37 7.19 3.62 6.41
CA ASN A 37 7.68 2.45 5.71
C ASN A 37 7.16 2.42 4.28
N THR A 38 7.99 1.87 3.39
CA THR A 38 7.59 1.61 2.02
C THR A 38 6.58 0.46 1.95
N LEU A 39 5.74 0.45 0.91
CA LEU A 39 4.79 -0.64 0.69
C LEU A 39 5.50 -1.99 0.64
N ALA A 40 6.67 -2.06 0.01
CA ALA A 40 7.51 -3.26 -0.04
C ALA A 40 7.87 -3.78 1.36
N LYS A 41 8.30 -2.88 2.25
CA LYS A 41 8.67 -3.25 3.61
C LYS A 41 7.48 -3.70 4.43
N ALA A 42 6.36 -2.98 4.34
CA ALA A 42 5.14 -3.36 5.04
C ALA A 42 4.59 -4.71 4.59
N CYS A 43 4.65 -5.00 3.28
CA CYS A 43 4.31 -6.32 2.74
C CYS A 43 5.24 -7.41 3.26
N GLN A 44 6.55 -7.17 3.24
CA GLN A 44 7.55 -8.11 3.74
C GLN A 44 7.36 -8.44 5.23
N GLU A 45 7.11 -7.44 6.08
CA GLU A 45 6.87 -7.64 7.51
C GLU A 45 5.59 -8.43 7.80
N LYS A 46 4.59 -8.30 6.94
CA LYS A 46 3.29 -8.98 7.06
C LYS A 46 3.24 -10.31 6.31
N GLY A 47 4.25 -10.65 5.53
CA GLY A 47 4.24 -11.80 4.63
C GLY A 47 3.19 -11.69 3.51
N VAL A 48 2.83 -10.46 3.13
CA VAL A 48 1.91 -10.16 2.03
C VAL A 48 2.68 -10.13 0.71
N ASP A 49 2.06 -10.65 -0.35
CA ASP A 49 2.63 -10.56 -1.69
C ASP A 49 2.58 -9.11 -2.20
N LEU A 50 3.75 -8.52 -2.38
CA LEU A 50 3.88 -7.13 -2.82
C LEU A 50 3.25 -6.91 -4.21
N ALA A 51 3.37 -7.86 -5.13
CA ALA A 51 2.86 -7.69 -6.48
C ALA A 51 1.33 -7.70 -6.50
N ALA A 52 0.71 -8.64 -5.77
CA ALA A 52 -0.75 -8.68 -5.60
C ALA A 52 -1.27 -7.41 -4.91
N PHE A 53 -0.54 -6.94 -3.88
CA PHE A 53 -0.90 -5.74 -3.15
C PHE A 53 -0.83 -4.48 -4.02
N LEU A 54 0.27 -4.30 -4.76
CA LEU A 54 0.41 -3.18 -5.68
C LEU A 54 -0.67 -3.18 -6.76
N ARG A 55 -1.06 -4.35 -7.27
CA ARG A 55 -2.14 -4.44 -8.25
C ARG A 55 -3.47 -3.98 -7.66
N ALA A 56 -3.82 -4.47 -6.47
CA ALA A 56 -5.04 -4.05 -5.77
C ALA A 56 -5.05 -2.55 -5.42
N LEU A 57 -3.89 -1.98 -5.08
CA LEU A 57 -3.74 -0.54 -4.85
C LEU A 57 -3.95 0.26 -6.14
N ASN A 58 -3.33 -0.14 -7.25
CA ASN A 58 -3.49 0.51 -8.54
C ASN A 58 -4.93 0.39 -9.07
N GLU A 59 -5.61 -0.74 -8.84
CA GLU A 59 -7.04 -0.92 -9.16
C GLU A 59 -7.94 0.00 -8.31
N ALA A 60 -7.64 0.18 -7.02
CA ALA A 60 -8.40 1.08 -6.14
C ALA A 60 -8.12 2.57 -6.38
N ALA A 61 -6.95 2.90 -6.94
CA ALA A 61 -6.55 4.25 -7.33
C ALA A 61 -6.93 4.61 -8.78
N ALA A 62 -7.63 3.71 -9.47
CA ALA A 62 -8.09 3.90 -10.85
C ALA A 62 -9.10 5.05 -10.96
#